data_AF-Q3JDK9-F1
#
_entry.id   AF-Q3JDK9-F1
#
_cell.length_a   1.000
_cell.length_b   1.000
_cell.length_c   1.000
_cell.angle_alpha   90.00
_cell.angle_beta   90.00
_cell.angle_gamma   90.00
#
_symmetry.space_group_name_H-M   'P 1'
#
loop_
_entity.id
_entity.type
_entity.pdbx_description
1 polymer ?
#
loop_
_entity_poly.entity_id
_entity_poly.type
_entity_poly.pdbx_seq_one_letter_code
_entity_poly.pdbx_strand_id
1 'polypeptide(L)'
;MVNLEQILRDLDLSAIAPGSDKLDECRFFLSALKSQTERQFFRWYLSAYLGATYSYLEIKALELYFSSCDPENGESVKDEAGLSVLREYVRVFQEKKRPDFIKTSGKAETAKKLYEIRKQNTHLRALPIMEGPVHDQQQQFLIGEYREKGIPAVEFCEEVQSMLDQIDAVLASV
;
A
#
# COMPACT_ATOMS: atom_id res chain seq x y z
N MET A 1 -10.67 -20.00 30.12
CA MET A 1 -9.26 -19.61 30.27
C MET A 1 -8.55 -20.04 29.00
N VAL A 2 -7.96 -19.11 28.26
CA VAL A 2 -7.30 -19.42 26.99
C VAL A 2 -6.01 -20.19 27.29
N ASN A 3 -5.83 -21.38 26.71
CA ASN A 3 -4.59 -22.15 26.85
C ASN A 3 -3.57 -21.65 25.83
N LEU A 4 -2.66 -20.79 26.28
CA LEU A 4 -1.62 -20.19 25.44
C LEU A 4 -0.68 -21.24 24.83
N GLU A 5 -0.41 -22.35 25.52
CA GLU A 5 0.44 -23.41 24.98
C GLU A 5 -0.20 -24.12 23.78
N GLN A 6 -1.51 -24.34 23.84
CA GLN A 6 -2.25 -24.91 22.72
C GLN A 6 -2.24 -23.95 21.52
N ILE A 7 -2.45 -22.65 21.75
CA ILE A 7 -2.38 -21.62 20.70
C ILE A 7 -0.99 -21.59 20.05
N LEU A 8 0.08 -21.61 20.85
CA LEU A 8 1.45 -21.59 20.33
C LEU A 8 1.80 -22.87 19.55
N ARG A 9 1.21 -24.01 19.90
CA ARG A 9 1.38 -25.27 19.15
C ARG A 9 0.61 -25.28 17.83
N ASP A 10 -0.55 -24.63 17.78
CA ASP A 10 -1.41 -24.57 16.60
C ASP A 10 -1.02 -23.44 15.63
N LEU A 11 -0.20 -22.48 16.08
CA LEU A 11 0.33 -21.39 15.26
C LEU A 11 1.41 -21.88 14.30
N ASP A 12 1.10 -21.90 13.01
CA ASP A 12 2.10 -21.99 11.96
C ASP A 12 2.79 -20.63 11.77
N LEU A 13 3.88 -20.42 12.51
CA LEU A 13 4.67 -19.19 12.41
C LEU A 13 5.29 -18.99 11.02
N SER A 14 5.40 -20.05 10.20
CA SER A 14 5.91 -19.93 8.82
C SER A 14 4.91 -19.29 7.85
N ALA A 15 3.62 -19.31 8.20
CA ALA A 15 2.57 -18.63 7.43
C ALA A 15 2.50 -17.12 7.70
N ILE A 16 3.21 -16.63 8.73
CA ILE A 16 3.27 -15.21 9.07
C ILE A 16 4.41 -14.57 8.29
N ALA A 17 4.06 -13.83 7.25
CA ALA A 17 5.04 -13.09 6.44
C ALA A 17 5.72 -11.98 7.28
N PRO A 18 7.01 -11.71 7.04
CA PRO A 18 7.70 -10.60 7.70
C PRO A 18 7.13 -9.25 7.25
N GLY A 19 7.22 -8.23 8.11
CA GLY A 19 6.70 -6.88 7.80
C GLY A 19 7.34 -6.18 6.59
N SER A 20 8.51 -6.65 6.13
CA SER A 20 9.16 -6.18 4.89
C SER A 20 8.53 -6.74 3.62
N ASP A 21 7.84 -7.89 3.70
CA ASP A 21 7.29 -8.63 2.57
C ASP A 21 6.30 -7.78 1.76
N LYS A 22 5.61 -6.85 2.43
CA LYS A 22 4.61 -6.01 1.78
C LYS A 22 5.19 -5.02 0.78
N LEU A 23 6.40 -4.51 1.02
CA LEU A 23 7.07 -3.62 0.07
C LEU A 23 7.57 -4.41 -1.15
N ASP A 24 8.07 -5.62 -0.92
CA ASP A 24 8.50 -6.52 -1.99
C ASP A 24 7.32 -7.00 -2.85
N GLU A 25 6.14 -7.22 -2.25
CA GLU A 25 4.90 -7.49 -2.97
C GLU A 25 4.53 -6.31 -3.91
N CYS A 26 4.69 -5.06 -3.46
CA CYS A 26 4.48 -3.88 -4.31
C CYS A 26 5.44 -3.87 -5.51
N ARG A 27 6.73 -4.10 -5.25
CA ARG A 27 7.78 -4.16 -6.29
C ARG A 27 7.52 -5.29 -7.29
N PHE A 28 7.09 -6.45 -6.81
CA PHE A 28 6.72 -7.60 -7.65
C PHE A 28 5.60 -7.22 -8.62
N PHE A 29 4.49 -6.66 -8.11
CA PHE A 29 3.37 -6.28 -8.97
C PHE A 29 3.72 -5.16 -9.95
N LEU A 30 4.55 -4.19 -9.56
CA LEU A 30 5.05 -3.17 -10.48
C LEU A 30 5.89 -3.78 -11.61
N SER A 31 6.80 -4.69 -11.28
CA SER A 31 7.61 -5.40 -12.28
C SER A 31 6.73 -6.21 -13.23
N ALA A 32 5.76 -6.96 -12.69
CA ALA A 32 4.81 -7.73 -13.48
C ALA A 32 3.99 -6.82 -14.41
N LEU A 33 3.47 -5.70 -13.89
CA LEU A 33 2.70 -4.71 -14.64
C LEU A 33 3.46 -4.17 -15.86
N LYS A 34 4.74 -3.81 -15.69
CA LYS A 34 5.60 -3.26 -16.75
C LYS A 34 5.80 -4.20 -17.94
N SER A 35 5.66 -5.50 -17.72
CA SER A 35 5.81 -6.52 -18.79
C SER A 35 4.51 -6.78 -19.57
N GLN A 36 3.38 -6.21 -19.16
CA GLN A 36 2.10 -6.52 -19.77
C GLN A 36 1.85 -5.68 -21.02
N THR A 37 1.55 -6.35 -22.13
CA THR A 37 1.15 -5.74 -23.40
C THR A 37 -0.36 -5.85 -23.65
N GLU A 38 -1.04 -6.79 -22.98
CA GLU A 38 -2.48 -6.95 -23.07
C GLU A 38 -3.20 -6.11 -22.03
N ARG A 39 -4.13 -5.25 -22.49
CA ARG A 39 -4.88 -4.31 -21.65
C ARG A 39 -5.57 -4.96 -20.45
N GLN A 40 -6.13 -6.15 -20.63
CA GLN A 40 -6.87 -6.82 -19.55
C GLN A 40 -5.93 -7.26 -18.42
N PHE A 41 -4.79 -7.85 -18.77
CA PHE A 41 -3.81 -8.31 -17.79
C PHE A 41 -3.13 -7.12 -17.13
N PHE A 42 -2.77 -6.10 -17.92
CA PHE A 42 -2.29 -4.83 -17.39
C PHE A 42 -3.24 -4.27 -16.32
N ARG A 43 -4.55 -4.22 -16.60
CA ARG A 43 -5.54 -3.76 -15.63
C ARG A 43 -5.54 -4.61 -14.35
N TRP A 44 -5.46 -5.94 -14.45
CA TRP A 44 -5.45 -6.81 -13.27
C TRP A 44 -4.22 -6.59 -12.40
N TYR A 45 -3.04 -6.55 -13.02
CA TYR A 45 -1.79 -6.28 -12.30
C TYR A 45 -1.79 -4.88 -11.68
N LEU A 46 -2.36 -3.88 -12.35
CA LEU A 46 -2.49 -2.55 -11.79
C LEU A 46 -3.44 -2.53 -10.59
N SER A 47 -4.60 -3.20 -10.69
CA SER A 47 -5.51 -3.35 -9.56
C SER A 47 -4.84 -4.03 -8.36
N ALA A 48 -4.02 -5.06 -8.60
CA ALA A 48 -3.25 -5.74 -7.56
C ALA A 48 -2.19 -4.83 -6.93
N TYR A 49 -1.42 -4.11 -7.75
CA TYR A 49 -0.44 -3.12 -7.30
C TYR A 49 -1.06 -2.02 -6.43
N LEU A 50 -2.19 -1.44 -6.87
CA LEU A 50 -2.92 -0.42 -6.11
C LEU A 50 -3.43 -0.97 -4.76
N GLY A 51 -3.79 -2.26 -4.72
CA GLY A 51 -4.17 -2.96 -3.50
C GLY A 51 -2.99 -3.13 -2.55
N ALA A 52 -1.88 -3.66 -3.06
CA ALA A 52 -0.66 -3.90 -2.30
C ALA A 52 -0.10 -2.61 -1.70
N THR A 53 0.00 -1.54 -2.49
CA THR A 53 0.53 -0.23 -2.04
C THR A 53 -0.36 0.44 -1.00
N TYR A 54 -1.69 0.36 -1.17
CA TYR A 54 -2.63 0.81 -0.15
C TYR A 54 -2.46 0.03 1.16
N SER A 55 -2.40 -1.31 1.07
CA SER A 55 -2.23 -2.17 2.23
C SER A 55 -0.89 -1.97 2.92
N TYR A 56 0.19 -1.70 2.18
CA TYR A 56 1.50 -1.35 2.75
C TYR A 56 1.39 -0.15 3.70
N LEU A 57 0.72 0.93 3.29
CA LEU A 57 0.57 2.14 4.10
C LEU A 57 -0.28 1.88 5.36
N GLU A 58 -1.33 1.07 5.27
CA GLU A 58 -2.14 0.69 6.43
C GLU A 58 -1.40 -0.23 7.40
N ILE A 59 -0.68 -1.23 6.88
CA ILE A 59 0.12 -2.16 7.70
C ILE A 59 1.24 -1.39 8.41
N LYS A 60 1.98 -0.52 7.70
CA LYS A 60 3.01 0.32 8.31
C LYS A 60 2.43 1.24 9.39
N ALA A 61 1.27 1.85 9.13
CA ALA A 61 0.60 2.67 10.13
C ALA A 61 0.21 1.85 11.36
N LEU A 62 -0.27 0.60 11.17
CA LEU A 62 -0.63 -0.32 12.24
C LEU A 62 0.59 -0.71 13.07
N GLU A 63 1.69 -1.13 12.42
CA GLU A 63 2.96 -1.49 13.07
C GLU A 63 3.47 -0.34 13.94
N LEU A 64 3.47 0.89 13.43
CA LEU A 64 3.94 2.06 14.17
C LEU A 64 3.00 2.46 15.31
N TYR A 65 1.69 2.26 15.15
CA TYR A 65 0.71 2.58 16.19
C TYR A 65 0.76 1.60 17.36
N PHE A 66 1.14 0.35 17.09
CA PHE A 66 1.22 -0.75 18.06
C PHE A 66 2.64 -1.29 18.19
N SER A 67 3.64 -0.40 18.17
CA SER A 67 5.06 -0.75 18.04
C SER A 67 5.61 -1.59 19.20
N SER A 68 5.14 -1.31 20.42
CA SER A 68 5.61 -1.96 21.64
C SER A 68 4.52 -1.93 22.71
N CYS A 69 4.73 -2.63 23.81
CA CYS A 69 3.84 -2.62 24.97
C CYS A 69 4.59 -2.05 26.18
N ASP A 70 3.92 -1.14 26.90
CA ASP A 70 4.39 -0.65 28.20
C ASP A 70 4.37 -1.82 29.20
N PRO A 71 5.51 -2.16 29.83
CA PRO A 71 5.60 -3.29 30.74
C PRO A 71 4.81 -3.11 32.05
N GLU A 72 4.45 -1.88 32.43
CA GLU A 72 3.76 -1.62 33.70
C GLU A 72 2.24 -1.81 33.60
N ASN A 73 1.64 -1.41 32.49
CA ASN A 73 0.18 -1.44 32.29
C ASN A 73 -0.28 -2.32 31.11
N GLY A 74 0.66 -2.80 30.27
CA GLY A 74 0.38 -3.61 29.10
C GLY A 74 -0.22 -2.84 27.92
N GLU A 75 -0.31 -1.50 27.99
CA GLU A 75 -0.85 -0.66 26.93
C GLU A 75 0.14 -0.54 25.77
N SER A 76 -0.38 -0.42 24.55
CA SER A 76 0.46 -0.23 23.37
C SER A 76 1.09 1.15 23.34
N VAL A 77 2.40 1.20 23.13
CA VAL A 77 3.16 2.42 22.92
C VAL A 77 3.38 2.63 21.42
N LYS A 78 3.13 3.87 20.98
CA LYS A 78 3.29 4.29 19.59
C LYS A 78 4.73 4.69 19.32
N ASP A 79 5.21 4.34 18.15
CA ASP A 79 6.40 4.97 17.59
C ASP A 79 6.01 6.32 16.98
N GLU A 80 6.04 7.38 17.78
CA GLU A 80 5.69 8.72 17.31
C GLU A 80 6.71 9.28 16.30
N ALA A 81 7.97 8.83 16.33
CA ALA A 81 8.98 9.26 15.37
C ALA A 81 8.69 8.68 13.98
N GLY A 82 8.47 7.36 13.91
CA GLY A 82 8.06 6.70 12.67
C GLY A 82 6.69 7.18 12.17
N LEU A 83 5.72 7.37 13.08
CA LEU A 83 4.41 7.94 12.71
C LEU A 83 4.56 9.35 12.14
N SER A 84 5.49 10.17 12.63
CA SER A 84 5.75 11.50 12.08
C SER A 84 6.22 11.42 10.62
N VAL A 85 7.12 10.48 10.30
CA VAL A 85 7.58 10.23 8.92
C VAL A 85 6.41 9.84 8.03
N LEU A 86 5.62 8.84 8.45
CA LEU A 86 4.48 8.37 7.66
C LEU A 86 3.42 9.46 7.49
N ARG A 87 3.24 10.31 8.51
CA ARG A 87 2.29 11.43 8.51
C ARG A 87 2.62 12.52 7.51
N GLU A 88 3.80 12.54 6.90
CA GLU A 88 4.10 13.44 5.79
C GLU A 88 3.39 13.03 4.50
N TYR A 89 3.16 11.74 4.31
CA TYR A 89 2.57 11.18 3.08
C TYR A 89 1.09 10.87 3.23
N VAL A 90 0.68 10.36 4.39
CA VAL A 90 -0.71 9.98 4.68
C VAL A 90 -1.19 10.57 6.00
N ARG A 91 -2.50 10.66 6.18
CA ARG A 91 -3.10 10.85 7.50
C ARG A 91 -3.34 9.49 8.11
N VAL A 92 -3.09 9.35 9.40
CA VAL A 92 -3.29 8.11 10.17
C VAL A 92 -4.39 8.34 11.19
N PHE A 93 -5.42 7.49 11.20
CA PHE A 93 -6.56 7.58 12.09
C PHE A 93 -6.79 6.24 12.78
N GLN A 94 -6.89 6.26 14.10
CA GLN A 94 -7.44 5.12 14.84
C GLN A 94 -8.96 5.24 14.86
N GLU A 95 -9.66 4.16 14.53
CA GLU A 95 -11.12 4.17 14.56
C GLU A 95 -11.63 4.06 16.00
N LYS A 96 -12.32 5.10 16.49
CA LYS A 96 -12.81 5.15 17.90
C LYS A 96 -13.66 3.93 18.32
N LYS A 97 -14.37 3.30 17.38
CA LYS A 97 -15.23 2.14 17.65
C LYS A 97 -14.49 0.80 17.54
N ARG A 98 -13.30 0.78 16.94
CA ARG A 98 -12.48 -0.40 16.67
C ARG A 98 -11.03 -0.03 16.99
N PRO A 99 -10.64 -0.10 18.28
CA PRO A 99 -9.36 0.45 18.75
C PRO A 99 -8.15 -0.25 18.12
N ASP A 100 -8.32 -1.49 17.66
CA ASP A 100 -7.38 -2.31 16.91
C ASP A 100 -7.31 -1.96 15.41
N PHE A 101 -8.12 -1.00 14.95
CA PHE A 101 -8.23 -0.66 13.53
C PHE A 101 -7.61 0.70 13.22
N ILE A 102 -6.62 0.68 12.33
CA ILE A 102 -5.99 1.88 11.78
C ILE A 102 -6.44 2.10 10.34
N LYS A 103 -6.81 3.34 10.04
CA LYS A 103 -7.11 3.83 8.70
C LYS A 103 -6.08 4.83 8.27
N THR A 104 -5.84 4.85 6.97
CA THR A 104 -5.02 5.87 6.34
C THR A 104 -5.78 6.62 5.26
N SER A 105 -5.34 7.84 4.92
CA SER A 105 -5.82 8.58 3.75
C SER A 105 -4.71 9.42 3.17
N GLY A 106 -4.63 9.58 1.84
CA GLY A 106 -3.59 10.40 1.21
C GLY A 106 -3.50 11.84 1.75
N LYS A 107 -2.28 12.31 2.02
CA LYS A 107 -1.94 13.70 2.40
C LYS A 107 -1.07 14.35 1.33
N ALA A 108 0.05 13.71 0.98
CA ALA A 108 0.90 14.09 -0.15
C ALA A 108 0.15 13.87 -1.47
N GLU A 109 0.53 14.59 -2.52
CA GLU A 109 -0.20 14.58 -3.79
C GLU A 109 -0.23 13.18 -4.44
N THR A 110 0.91 12.50 -4.48
CA THR A 110 1.03 11.12 -4.97
C THR A 110 0.14 10.17 -4.19
N ALA A 111 0.15 10.26 -2.85
CA ALA A 111 -0.71 9.45 -1.99
C ALA A 111 -2.20 9.79 -2.20
N LYS A 112 -2.59 11.05 -2.35
CA LYS A 112 -3.99 11.41 -2.65
C LYS A 112 -4.47 10.76 -3.94
N LYS A 113 -3.67 10.84 -5.01
CA LYS A 113 -3.97 10.20 -6.30
C LYS A 113 -4.10 8.68 -6.14
N LEU A 114 -3.17 8.04 -5.42
CA LEU A 114 -3.22 6.60 -5.13
C LEU A 114 -4.55 6.21 -4.47
N TYR A 115 -4.95 6.90 -3.41
CA TYR A 115 -6.17 6.56 -2.68
C TYR A 115 -7.41 6.76 -3.52
N GLU A 116 -7.46 7.82 -4.33
CA GLU A 116 -8.63 8.10 -5.16
C GLU A 116 -8.76 7.09 -6.31
N ILE A 117 -7.65 6.73 -6.96
CA ILE A 117 -7.62 5.70 -8.02
C ILE A 117 -7.99 4.33 -7.43
N ARG A 118 -7.40 3.94 -6.28
CA ARG A 118 -7.72 2.69 -5.59
C ARG A 118 -9.20 2.65 -5.17
N LYS A 119 -9.74 3.76 -4.65
CA LYS A 119 -11.16 3.86 -4.28
C LYS A 119 -12.08 3.63 -5.49
N GLN A 120 -11.75 4.22 -6.64
CA GLN A 120 -12.49 3.96 -7.88
C GLN A 120 -12.45 2.48 -8.26
N ASN A 121 -11.26 1.87 -8.23
CA ASN A 121 -11.04 0.44 -8.54
C ASN A 121 -11.86 -0.50 -7.65
N THR A 122 -11.85 -0.26 -6.34
CA THR A 122 -12.36 -1.21 -5.34
C THR A 122 -13.84 -1.03 -5.06
N HIS A 123 -14.36 0.20 -5.13
CA HIS A 123 -15.71 0.51 -4.63
C HIS A 123 -16.69 0.96 -5.71
N LEU A 124 -16.22 1.38 -6.88
CA LEU A 124 -17.11 1.92 -7.91
C LEU A 124 -17.23 0.98 -9.10
N ARG A 125 -16.11 0.66 -9.74
CA ARG A 125 -16.06 -0.17 -10.96
C ARG A 125 -14.64 -0.62 -11.25
N ALA A 126 -14.51 -1.61 -12.14
CA ALA A 126 -13.21 -1.98 -12.69
C ALA A 126 -12.47 -0.76 -13.26
N LEU A 127 -11.15 -0.70 -13.03
CA LEU A 127 -10.35 0.46 -13.43
C LEU A 127 -10.45 0.70 -14.95
N PRO A 128 -10.85 1.90 -15.39
CA PRO A 128 -10.81 2.24 -16.80
C PRO A 128 -9.36 2.43 -17.26
N ILE A 129 -8.97 1.70 -18.28
CA ILE A 129 -7.64 1.75 -18.91
C ILE A 129 -7.82 2.03 -20.40
N MET A 130 -7.15 3.07 -20.88
CA MET A 130 -7.03 3.39 -22.31
C MET A 130 -5.65 2.99 -22.83
N GLU A 131 -5.59 2.72 -24.12
CA GLU A 131 -4.31 2.64 -24.84
C GLU A 131 -3.76 4.06 -25.03
N GLY A 132 -2.52 4.25 -24.62
CA GLY A 132 -1.72 5.45 -24.86
C GLY A 132 -0.90 5.33 -26.15
N PRO A 133 -0.02 6.32 -26.42
CA PRO A 133 0.92 6.23 -27.52
C PRO A 133 1.89 5.07 -27.34
N VAL A 134 2.28 4.42 -28.44
CA VAL A 134 3.36 3.42 -28.41
C VAL A 134 4.69 4.16 -28.22
N HIS A 135 5.49 3.74 -27.24
CA HIS A 135 6.83 4.28 -26.99
C HIS A 135 7.82 3.11 -26.93
N ASP A 136 8.96 3.21 -27.62
CA ASP A 136 9.97 2.14 -27.71
C ASP A 136 9.39 0.75 -28.01
N GLN A 137 8.44 0.68 -28.95
CA GLN A 137 7.73 -0.54 -29.35
C GLN A 137 6.87 -1.19 -28.25
N GLN A 138 6.64 -0.51 -27.12
CA GLN A 138 5.80 -0.96 -26.04
C GLN A 138 4.49 -0.15 -25.98
N GLN A 139 3.37 -0.87 -25.84
CA GLN A 139 2.05 -0.27 -25.66
C GLN A 139 1.99 0.43 -24.29
N GLN A 140 1.79 1.74 -24.29
CA GLN A 140 1.54 2.47 -23.05
C GLN A 140 0.06 2.37 -22.66
N PHE A 141 -0.20 2.41 -21.37
CA PHE A 141 -1.56 2.41 -20.84
C PHE A 141 -1.80 3.64 -19.98
N LEU A 142 -2.97 4.24 -20.15
CA LEU A 142 -3.40 5.41 -19.40
C LEU A 142 -4.56 5.05 -18.48
N ILE A 143 -4.51 5.47 -17.22
CA ILE A 143 -5.62 5.39 -16.27
C ILE A 143 -6.65 6.47 -16.61
N GLY A 144 -7.91 6.08 -16.81
CA GLY A 144 -9.02 7.00 -17.04
C GLY A 144 -9.86 6.65 -18.26
N GLU A 145 -10.88 7.49 -18.52
CA GLU A 145 -11.88 7.29 -19.60
C GLU A 145 -11.81 8.37 -20.68
N TYR A 146 -11.10 9.48 -20.40
CA TYR A 146 -11.04 10.65 -21.27
C TYR A 146 -9.61 10.83 -21.78
N ARG A 147 -9.40 10.72 -23.09
CA ARG A 147 -8.07 10.68 -23.75
C ARG A 147 -7.12 11.81 -23.31
N GLU A 148 -7.64 13.03 -23.17
CA GLU A 148 -6.84 14.20 -22.78
C GLU A 148 -6.57 14.32 -21.28
N LYS A 149 -7.16 13.44 -20.46
CA LYS A 149 -7.03 13.42 -18.99
C LYS A 149 -6.47 12.09 -18.48
N GLY A 150 -5.95 11.26 -19.37
CA GLY A 150 -5.36 9.97 -19.00
C GLY A 150 -4.09 10.17 -18.18
N ILE A 151 -3.94 9.40 -17.10
CA ILE A 151 -2.72 9.39 -16.28
C ILE A 151 -1.83 8.26 -16.80
N PRO A 152 -0.57 8.50 -17.21
CA PRO A 152 0.36 7.43 -17.58
C PRO A 152 0.51 6.42 -16.43
N ALA A 153 0.02 5.21 -16.65
CA ALA A 153 -0.20 4.25 -15.57
C ALA A 153 1.12 3.79 -14.94
N VAL A 154 2.11 3.46 -15.77
CA VAL A 154 3.42 2.98 -15.31
C VAL A 154 4.17 4.08 -14.57
N GLU A 155 4.26 5.28 -15.15
CA GLU A 155 4.95 6.43 -14.51
C GLU A 155 4.33 6.77 -13.15
N PHE A 156 2.99 6.78 -13.07
CA PHE A 156 2.31 6.98 -11.80
C PHE A 156 2.65 5.89 -10.78
N CYS A 157 2.71 4.63 -11.22
CA CYS A 157 3.07 3.54 -10.32
C CYS A 157 4.52 3.64 -9.86
N GLU A 158 5.45 4.06 -10.71
CA GLU A 158 6.85 4.31 -10.34
C GLU A 158 6.98 5.47 -9.35
N GLU A 159 6.21 6.55 -9.52
CA GLU A 159 6.13 7.65 -8.57
C GLU A 159 5.66 7.17 -7.20
N VAL A 160 4.61 6.33 -7.17
CA VAL A 160 4.11 5.69 -5.93
C VAL A 160 5.19 4.80 -5.32
N GLN A 161 5.86 3.96 -6.11
CA GLN A 161 6.88 3.04 -5.60
C GLN A 161 8.06 3.81 -5.00
N SER A 162 8.52 4.87 -5.66
CA SER A 162 9.58 5.74 -5.14
C SER A 162 9.18 6.39 -3.81
N MET A 163 7.92 6.79 -3.65
CA MET A 163 7.40 7.29 -2.38
C MET A 163 7.45 6.20 -1.30
N LEU A 164 7.06 4.96 -1.60
CA LEU A 164 7.10 3.86 -0.63
C LEU A 164 8.54 3.50 -0.22
N ASP A 165 9.46 3.41 -1.18
CA ASP A 165 10.87 3.14 -0.92
C ASP A 165 11.50 4.25 -0.06
N GLN A 166 11.12 5.51 -0.29
CA GLN A 166 11.57 6.62 0.54
C GLN A 166 11.03 6.54 1.98
N ILE A 167 9.76 6.19 2.16
CA ILE A 167 9.18 5.95 3.49
C ILE A 167 9.97 4.86 4.22
N ASP A 168 10.19 3.72 3.56
CA ASP A 168 10.88 2.58 4.16
C ASP A 168 12.33 2.90 4.54
N ALA A 169 13.06 3.55 3.63
CA ALA A 169 14.45 3.95 3.87
C ALA A 169 14.60 4.91 5.06
N VAL A 170 13.67 5.88 5.20
CA VAL A 170 13.68 6.80 6.33
C VAL A 170 13.31 6.07 7.61
N LEU A 171 12.26 5.23 7.60
CA LEU A 171 11.84 4.45 8.78
C LEU A 171 12.92 3.49 9.28
N ALA A 172 13.72 2.90 8.39
CA ALA A 172 14.85 2.06 8.77
C ALA A 172 16.01 2.84 9.46
N SER A 173 15.98 4.17 9.40
CA SER A 173 17.02 5.05 9.93
C SER A 173 16.63 5.77 11.23
N VAL A 174 15.41 5.55 11.74
CA VAL A 174 14.89 6.16 12.98
C VAL A 174 14.81 5.11 14.08
#